data_AF-A0A7R9L6P5-F1
#
_entry.id   AF-A0A7R9L6P5-F1
#
_cell.length_a   1.000
_cell.length_b   1.000
_cell.length_c   1.000
_cell.angle_alpha   90.00
_cell.angle_beta   90.00
_cell.angle_gamma   90.00
#
_symmetry.space_group_name_H-M   'P 1'
#
loop_
_entity.id
_entity.type
_entity.pdbx_description
1 polymer ?
#
loop_
_entity_poly.entity_id
_entity_poly.type
_entity_poly.pdbx_seq_one_letter_code
_entity_poly.pdbx_strand_id
1 'polypeptide(L)'
;MGDLPSRRTRSGNDLTDQIFEGPLKFDILRDEIYCQIMKQLTDNKNRLSEERGWELMWLSSGLFAPSQTLLRELTLFLRTRRHPIAIDSLQRLHKTLRNGQRKYPPHLVEVEAIQHKTTQIFHKVYFPDDTDEAFEVDSSTRAKDFCLDIAQRLSLRTAEGFSLFVKIADKVISVPEADFFFDFVRHLTDWIRKARPSRDGSVPQFTYQVFFMKKLWTNTVPGKDRNADLIFHYHQELPKLLRGYHKCTKEDAVKLAALILRVRFGESKAELQAIPNLLHELIPIDVIKIQNPNEWKKAIITAHNQENGVNCENAKISFLKFVYKWPTFGSAFFEVKQNGDTNFPEHLLIAINKNGVSLIDPVTKE
;
A
#
# COMPACT_ATOMS: atom_id res chain seq x y z
N MET A 1 14.46 28.46 -8.94
CA MET A 1 15.53 29.21 -8.24
C MET A 1 15.13 30.64 -7.90
N GLY A 2 14.22 31.28 -8.65
CA GLY A 2 13.72 32.63 -8.33
C GLY A 2 14.38 33.76 -9.12
N ASP A 3 15.25 33.39 -10.08
CA ASP A 3 16.02 34.34 -10.90
C ASP A 3 15.27 34.81 -12.16
N LEU A 4 14.13 34.18 -12.48
CA LEU A 4 13.25 34.59 -13.57
C LEU A 4 11.98 35.22 -13.00
N PRO A 5 11.62 36.47 -13.36
CA PRO A 5 10.38 37.08 -12.91
C PRO A 5 9.19 36.30 -13.47
N SER A 6 8.40 35.70 -12.59
CA SER A 6 7.16 34.97 -12.94
C SER A 6 5.95 35.69 -12.36
N ARG A 7 4.96 35.97 -13.21
CA ARG A 7 3.64 36.49 -12.79
C ARG A 7 2.66 35.40 -12.41
N ARG A 8 3.00 34.12 -12.64
CA ARG A 8 2.13 32.97 -12.34
C ARG A 8 2.59 32.28 -11.06
N THR A 9 1.67 32.13 -10.12
CA THR A 9 1.80 31.20 -8.99
C THR A 9 1.74 29.79 -9.54
N ARG A 10 2.90 29.11 -9.64
CA ARG A 10 2.98 27.69 -10.02
C ARG A 10 2.97 26.88 -8.73
N SER A 11 2.14 25.84 -8.67
CA SER A 11 1.91 25.05 -7.44
C SER A 11 2.54 23.66 -7.54
N GLY A 12 2.97 23.12 -6.40
CA GLY A 12 3.43 21.74 -6.31
C GLY A 12 4.70 21.45 -7.13
N ASN A 13 4.64 20.44 -7.99
CA ASN A 13 5.77 19.89 -8.71
C ASN A 13 5.81 20.22 -10.22
N ASP A 14 5.01 21.18 -10.68
CA ASP A 14 4.94 21.58 -12.11
C ASP A 14 6.31 21.99 -12.69
N LEU A 15 7.12 22.72 -11.91
CA LEU A 15 8.44 23.17 -12.34
C LEU A 15 9.44 22.03 -12.38
N THR A 16 9.42 21.16 -11.37
CA THR A 16 10.29 20.00 -11.32
C THR A 16 9.94 19.01 -12.43
N ASP A 17 8.67 18.89 -12.80
CA ASP A 17 8.25 18.09 -13.95
C ASP A 17 8.85 18.64 -15.25
N GLN A 18 8.74 19.95 -15.51
CA GLN A 18 9.35 20.59 -16.68
C GLN A 18 10.87 20.39 -16.76
N ILE A 19 11.55 20.40 -15.61
CA ILE A 19 13.01 20.24 -15.54
C ILE A 19 13.41 18.77 -15.79
N PHE A 20 12.69 17.81 -15.20
CA PHE A 20 13.15 16.41 -15.14
C PHE A 20 12.46 15.46 -16.12
N GLU A 21 11.32 15.82 -16.72
CA GLU A 21 10.65 14.94 -17.69
C GLU A 21 11.50 14.68 -18.95
N GLY A 22 12.19 15.71 -19.45
CA GLY A 22 13.13 15.60 -20.57
C GLY A 22 14.26 14.58 -20.35
N PRO A 23 15.14 14.75 -19.35
CA PRO A 23 16.27 13.84 -19.08
C PRO A 23 15.88 12.43 -18.64
N LEU A 24 14.65 12.23 -18.16
CA LEU A 24 14.12 10.89 -17.88
C LEU A 24 13.68 10.15 -19.14
N LYS A 25 13.29 10.88 -20.20
CA LYS A 25 12.95 10.32 -21.52
C LYS A 25 14.15 10.20 -22.45
N PHE A 26 15.07 11.16 -22.39
CA PHE A 26 16.21 11.27 -23.29
C PHE A 26 17.52 11.39 -22.51
N ASP A 27 18.27 10.29 -22.44
CA ASP A 27 19.52 10.17 -21.68
C ASP A 27 20.55 11.25 -21.99
N ILE A 28 20.58 11.75 -23.24
CA ILE A 28 21.48 12.82 -23.70
C ILE A 28 21.28 14.15 -22.94
N LEU A 29 20.10 14.36 -22.33
CA LEU A 29 19.79 15.57 -21.58
C LEU A 29 20.21 15.50 -20.10
N ARG A 30 20.65 14.33 -19.59
CA ARG A 30 21.01 14.19 -18.17
C ARG A 30 22.22 15.02 -17.78
N ASP A 31 23.26 14.99 -18.62
CA ASP A 31 24.47 15.80 -18.42
C ASP A 31 24.14 17.29 -18.48
N GLU A 32 23.28 17.68 -19.41
CA GLU A 32 22.83 19.07 -19.56
C GLU A 32 22.18 19.58 -18.26
N ILE A 33 21.31 18.79 -17.63
CA ILE A 33 20.69 19.18 -16.36
C ILE A 33 21.72 19.37 -15.25
N TYR A 34 22.68 18.44 -15.11
CA TYR A 34 23.74 18.59 -14.12
C TYR A 34 24.62 19.81 -14.39
N CYS A 35 25.01 20.04 -15.63
CA CYS A 35 25.78 21.21 -16.05
C CYS A 35 25.03 22.52 -15.75
N GLN A 36 23.73 22.59 -16.09
CA GLN A 36 22.89 23.75 -15.80
C GLN A 36 22.81 24.02 -14.29
N ILE A 37 22.56 23.00 -13.47
CA ILE A 37 22.47 23.17 -12.00
C ILE A 37 23.83 23.60 -11.43
N MET A 38 24.93 22.92 -11.80
CA MET A 38 26.28 23.29 -11.32
C MET A 38 26.68 24.70 -11.73
N LYS A 39 26.33 25.13 -12.95
CA LYS A 39 26.52 26.51 -13.43
C LYS A 39 25.77 27.49 -12.52
N GLN A 40 24.48 27.25 -12.25
CA GLN A 40 23.67 28.14 -11.41
C GLN A 40 24.08 28.12 -9.93
N LEU A 41 24.85 27.13 -9.48
CA LEU A 41 25.43 27.04 -8.14
C LEU A 41 26.87 27.58 -8.05
N THR A 42 27.51 27.89 -9.18
CA THR A 42 28.88 28.43 -9.22
C THR A 42 28.84 29.95 -9.14
N ASP A 43 29.53 30.52 -8.15
CA ASP A 43 29.60 31.96 -7.89
C ASP A 43 28.23 32.66 -7.75
N ASN A 44 27.22 31.92 -7.30
CA ASN A 44 25.88 32.46 -7.05
C ASN A 44 25.85 33.24 -5.73
N LYS A 45 25.75 34.57 -5.82
CA LYS A 45 25.71 35.48 -4.67
C LYS A 45 24.32 35.61 -4.04
N ASN A 46 23.28 35.12 -4.72
CA ASN A 46 21.91 35.15 -4.21
C ASN A 46 21.65 33.89 -3.40
N ARG A 47 21.67 34.03 -2.07
CA ARG A 47 21.47 32.92 -1.12
C ARG A 47 20.16 32.16 -1.36
N LEU A 48 19.08 32.85 -1.70
CA LEU A 48 17.79 32.19 -1.97
C LEU A 48 17.88 31.35 -3.26
N SER A 49 18.51 31.89 -4.30
CA SER A 49 18.72 31.17 -5.56
C SER A 49 19.61 29.95 -5.36
N GLU A 50 20.72 30.10 -4.63
CA GLU A 50 21.65 29.01 -4.32
C GLU A 50 20.95 27.88 -3.56
N GLU A 51 20.19 28.19 -2.52
CA GLU A 51 19.41 27.20 -1.75
C GLU A 51 18.46 26.40 -2.65
N ARG A 52 17.74 27.08 -3.54
CA ARG A 52 16.85 26.42 -4.53
C ARG A 52 17.62 25.61 -5.57
N GLY A 53 18.85 26.01 -5.89
CA GLY A 53 19.73 25.24 -6.76
C GLY A 53 20.17 23.92 -6.13
N TRP A 54 20.46 23.94 -4.83
CA TRP A 54 20.79 22.73 -4.07
C TRP A 54 19.61 21.78 -3.92
N GLU A 55 18.39 22.30 -3.77
CA GLU A 55 17.17 21.49 -3.82
C GLU A 55 17.05 20.73 -5.16
N LEU A 56 17.35 21.39 -6.29
CA LEU A 56 17.35 20.75 -7.61
C LEU A 56 18.50 19.73 -7.78
N MET A 57 19.69 20.01 -7.24
CA MET A 57 20.80 19.05 -7.22
C MET A 57 20.42 17.79 -6.42
N TRP A 58 19.79 17.95 -5.27
CA TRP A 58 19.33 16.85 -4.43
C TRP A 58 18.26 15.99 -5.11
N LEU A 59 17.30 16.62 -5.80
CA LEU A 59 16.30 15.91 -6.59
C LEU A 59 16.96 15.14 -7.74
N SER A 60 17.79 15.80 -8.57
CA SER A 60 18.44 15.19 -9.74
C SER A 60 19.29 13.96 -9.38
N SER A 61 20.09 14.03 -8.30
CA SER A 61 20.93 12.93 -7.81
C SER A 61 20.18 11.68 -7.36
N GLY A 62 18.88 11.78 -7.06
CA GLY A 62 18.03 10.62 -6.76
C GLY A 62 17.20 10.11 -7.94
N LEU A 63 17.29 10.74 -9.11
CA LEU A 63 16.54 10.35 -10.30
C LEU A 63 17.39 9.57 -11.30
N PHE A 64 18.54 10.13 -11.66
CA PHE A 64 19.41 9.58 -12.71
C PHE A 64 20.87 9.90 -12.41
N ALA A 65 21.78 9.22 -13.12
CA ALA A 65 23.21 9.50 -13.05
C ALA A 65 23.66 10.27 -14.30
N PRO A 66 24.71 11.10 -14.21
CA PRO A 66 25.35 11.68 -15.39
C PRO A 66 26.12 10.59 -16.17
N SER A 67 26.62 10.95 -17.34
CA SER A 67 27.59 10.16 -18.09
C SER A 67 28.88 9.95 -17.29
N GLN A 68 29.67 8.94 -17.69
CA GLN A 68 30.96 8.66 -17.06
C GLN A 68 31.94 9.84 -17.17
N THR A 69 31.85 10.62 -18.25
CA THR A 69 32.69 11.81 -18.46
C THR A 69 32.39 12.89 -17.43
N LEU A 70 31.11 13.17 -17.17
CA LEU A 70 30.70 14.21 -16.22
C LEU A 70 30.70 13.74 -14.76
N LEU A 71 30.57 12.43 -14.52
CA LEU A 71 30.48 11.86 -13.17
C LEU A 71 31.64 12.27 -12.26
N ARG A 72 32.87 12.32 -12.80
CA ARG A 72 34.05 12.77 -12.06
C ARG A 72 33.90 14.21 -11.59
N GLU A 73 33.53 15.11 -12.50
CA GLU A 73 33.40 16.54 -12.22
C GLU A 73 32.25 16.81 -11.25
N LEU A 74 31.10 16.14 -11.44
CA LEU A 74 29.98 16.24 -10.50
C LEU A 74 30.38 15.75 -9.10
N THR A 75 31.11 14.65 -9.00
CA THR A 75 31.58 14.11 -7.72
C THR A 75 32.53 15.09 -7.01
N LEU A 76 33.46 15.70 -7.74
CA LEU A 76 34.36 16.72 -7.21
C LEU A 76 33.59 17.98 -6.78
N PHE A 77 32.62 18.41 -7.59
CA PHE A 77 31.74 19.53 -7.26
C PHE A 77 31.00 19.27 -5.94
N LEU A 78 30.36 18.12 -5.79
CA LEU A 78 29.60 17.79 -4.56
C LEU A 78 30.51 17.67 -3.32
N ARG A 79 31.73 17.14 -3.45
CA ARG A 79 32.67 16.99 -2.33
C ARG A 79 33.28 18.30 -1.84
N THR A 80 33.45 19.28 -2.72
CA THR A 80 34.17 20.52 -2.41
C THR A 80 33.27 21.63 -1.87
N ARG A 81 31.94 21.48 -2.00
CA ARG A 81 30.97 22.46 -1.52
C ARG A 81 30.62 22.23 -0.05
N ARG A 82 30.59 23.31 0.73
CA ARG A 82 30.27 23.28 2.18
C ARG A 82 28.77 23.26 2.48
N HIS A 83 27.92 23.20 1.46
CA HIS A 83 26.47 23.21 1.63
C HIS A 83 25.99 21.93 2.33
N PRO A 84 25.07 21.99 3.32
CA PRO A 84 24.65 20.82 4.08
C PRO A 84 24.13 19.65 3.24
N ILE A 85 23.50 19.96 2.10
CA ILE A 85 22.86 18.98 1.20
C ILE A 85 23.86 18.36 0.19
N ALA A 86 25.08 18.89 0.08
CA ALA A 86 26.04 18.45 -0.94
C ALA A 86 26.48 16.99 -0.75
N ILE A 87 26.79 16.60 0.50
CA ILE A 87 27.19 15.22 0.83
C ILE A 87 26.01 14.26 0.67
N ASP A 88 24.80 14.66 1.06
CA ASP A 88 23.59 13.85 0.88
C ASP A 88 23.30 13.60 -0.61
N SER A 89 23.43 14.65 -1.44
CA SER A 89 23.31 14.54 -2.91
C SER A 89 24.35 13.56 -3.50
N LEU A 90 25.57 13.54 -2.96
CA LEU A 90 26.59 12.57 -3.39
C LEU A 90 26.23 11.13 -2.99
N GLN A 91 25.71 10.93 -1.78
CA GLN A 91 25.25 9.62 -1.32
C GLN A 91 24.08 9.12 -2.17
N ARG A 92 23.14 10.00 -2.51
CA ARG A 92 22.01 9.72 -3.40
C ARG A 92 22.48 9.34 -4.80
N LEU A 93 23.44 10.08 -5.36
CA LEU A 93 24.04 9.76 -6.65
C LEU A 93 24.65 8.33 -6.65
N HIS A 94 25.36 7.95 -5.60
CA HIS A 94 25.88 6.59 -5.47
C HIS A 94 24.77 5.53 -5.35
N LYS A 95 23.67 5.82 -4.63
CA LYS A 95 22.49 4.94 -4.59
C LYS A 95 21.88 4.78 -5.98
N THR A 96 21.70 5.87 -6.73
CA THR A 96 21.16 5.84 -8.10
C THR A 96 22.06 5.02 -9.04
N LEU A 97 23.38 5.14 -8.95
CA LEU A 97 24.32 4.33 -9.73
C LEU A 97 24.19 2.81 -9.44
N ARG A 98 23.91 2.43 -8.18
CA ARG A 98 23.75 1.02 -7.78
C ARG A 98 22.36 0.47 -8.07
N ASN A 99 21.33 1.26 -7.76
CA ASN A 99 19.94 0.82 -7.77
C ASN A 99 19.28 1.08 -9.11
N GLY A 100 19.92 1.79 -10.04
CA GLY A 100 19.35 2.17 -11.32
C GLY A 100 18.58 3.50 -11.23
N GLN A 101 18.05 3.91 -12.39
CA GLN A 101 17.49 5.23 -12.60
C GLN A 101 15.96 5.19 -12.61
N ARG A 102 15.34 6.25 -12.11
CA ARG A 102 13.89 6.47 -12.07
C ARG A 102 13.33 6.64 -13.48
N LYS A 103 12.02 6.39 -13.64
CA LYS A 103 11.29 6.57 -14.90
C LYS A 103 10.41 7.82 -14.91
N TYR A 104 9.99 8.30 -13.74
CA TYR A 104 9.11 9.46 -13.60
C TYR A 104 9.77 10.59 -12.79
N PRO A 105 9.35 11.85 -13.02
CA PRO A 105 9.82 12.99 -12.25
C PRO A 105 9.56 12.84 -10.74
N PRO A 106 10.21 13.67 -9.90
CA PRO A 106 10.01 13.64 -8.45
C PRO A 106 8.53 13.70 -8.08
N HIS A 107 8.17 12.85 -7.12
CA HIS A 107 6.86 12.94 -6.51
C HIS A 107 6.77 14.22 -5.64
N LEU A 108 5.55 14.76 -5.44
CA LEU A 108 5.34 15.98 -4.66
C LEU A 108 5.95 15.89 -3.25
N VAL A 109 5.85 14.72 -2.62
CA VAL A 109 6.46 14.46 -1.29
C VAL A 109 7.99 14.63 -1.31
N GLU A 110 8.66 14.23 -2.39
CA GLU A 110 10.11 14.42 -2.54
C GLU A 110 10.47 15.91 -2.67
N VAL A 111 9.64 16.66 -3.40
CA VAL A 111 9.80 18.10 -3.58
C VAL A 111 9.53 18.86 -2.28
N GLU A 112 8.44 18.55 -1.59
CA GLU A 112 8.07 19.19 -0.33
C GLU A 112 9.09 18.92 0.78
N ALA A 113 9.61 17.69 0.89
CA ALA A 113 10.62 17.35 1.90
C ALA A 113 11.85 18.26 1.79
N ILE A 114 12.45 18.34 0.59
CA ILE A 114 13.68 19.13 0.43
C ILE A 114 13.42 20.64 0.54
N GLN A 115 12.23 21.12 0.17
CA GLN A 115 11.83 22.51 0.37
C GLN A 115 11.66 22.87 1.86
N HIS A 116 11.25 21.91 2.69
CA HIS A 116 11.20 22.03 4.15
C HIS A 116 12.53 21.67 4.83
N LYS A 117 13.62 21.54 4.05
CA LYS A 117 14.98 21.27 4.51
C LYS A 117 15.12 19.92 5.22
N THR A 118 14.30 18.93 4.86
CA THR A 118 14.42 17.55 5.32
C THR A 118 14.88 16.64 4.18
N THR A 119 15.90 15.83 4.42
CA THR A 119 16.38 14.82 3.45
C THR A 119 15.82 13.42 3.73
N GLN A 120 15.20 13.23 4.90
CA GLN A 120 14.50 12.00 5.28
C GLN A 120 13.02 12.15 4.98
N ILE A 121 12.43 11.14 4.34
CA ILE A 121 11.03 11.10 3.99
C ILE A 121 10.40 9.92 4.70
N PHE A 122 9.34 10.18 5.48
CA PHE A 122 8.55 9.14 6.12
C PHE A 122 7.21 9.00 5.40
N HIS A 123 6.90 7.78 4.95
CA HIS A 123 5.63 7.46 4.34
C HIS A 123 4.79 6.60 5.28
N LYS A 124 3.54 7.01 5.52
CA LYS A 124 2.58 6.23 6.31
C LYS A 124 2.13 4.99 5.53
N VAL A 125 2.10 3.84 6.20
CA VAL A 125 1.62 2.55 5.70
C VAL A 125 0.53 2.05 6.63
N TYR A 126 -0.61 1.70 6.05
CA TYR A 126 -1.78 1.19 6.74
C TYR A 126 -1.81 -0.34 6.71
N PHE A 127 -2.32 -0.93 7.78
CA PHE A 127 -2.44 -2.38 7.94
C PHE A 127 -3.91 -2.82 8.04
N PRO A 128 -4.22 -4.11 7.76
CA PRO A 128 -5.60 -4.60 7.83
C PRO A 128 -6.26 -4.54 9.20
N ASP A 129 -5.49 -4.42 10.29
CA ASP A 129 -5.99 -4.31 11.66
C ASP A 129 -6.39 -2.88 12.08
N ASP A 130 -6.58 -1.99 11.10
CA ASP A 130 -6.88 -0.57 11.26
C ASP A 130 -5.76 0.25 11.96
N THR A 131 -4.54 -0.29 12.04
CA THR A 131 -3.36 0.45 12.51
C THR A 131 -2.54 1.03 11.34
N ASP A 132 -1.65 1.97 11.65
CA ASP A 132 -0.70 2.53 10.69
C ASP A 132 0.66 2.82 11.33
N GLU A 133 1.72 2.72 10.53
CA GLU A 133 3.09 3.09 10.92
C GLU A 133 3.77 3.94 9.84
N ALA A 134 4.73 4.78 10.26
CA ALA A 134 5.54 5.59 9.36
C ALA A 134 6.88 4.90 9.08
N PHE A 135 7.21 4.75 7.80
CA PHE A 135 8.44 4.11 7.33
C PHE A 135 9.28 5.10 6.53
N GLU A 136 10.59 5.07 6.76
CA GLU A 136 11.52 5.87 5.96
C GLU A 136 11.59 5.30 4.53
N VAL A 137 11.44 6.18 3.55
CA VAL A 137 11.58 5.87 2.12
C VAL A 137 12.49 6.89 1.46
N ASP A 138 13.18 6.49 0.41
CA ASP A 138 13.97 7.40 -0.42
C ASP A 138 13.64 7.25 -1.91
N SER A 139 14.24 8.10 -2.73
CA SER A 139 14.00 8.14 -4.17
C SER A 139 14.35 6.84 -4.88
N SER A 140 15.16 5.97 -4.27
CA SER A 140 15.62 4.68 -4.79
C SER A 140 14.92 3.47 -4.15
N THR A 141 14.02 3.67 -3.18
CA THR A 141 13.27 2.60 -2.55
C THR A 141 12.40 1.86 -3.57
N ARG A 142 12.63 0.55 -3.72
CA ARG A 142 11.76 -0.34 -4.50
C ARG A 142 10.70 -0.98 -3.60
N ALA A 143 9.58 -1.37 -4.20
CA ALA A 143 8.49 -1.97 -3.45
C ALA A 143 8.91 -3.22 -2.67
N LYS A 144 9.77 -4.08 -3.25
CA LYS A 144 10.31 -5.27 -2.56
C LYS A 144 11.10 -4.91 -1.29
N ASP A 145 11.94 -3.87 -1.34
CA ASP A 145 12.81 -3.50 -0.24
C ASP A 145 11.95 -2.88 0.87
N PHE A 146 10.97 -2.06 0.48
CA PHE A 146 9.99 -1.50 1.39
C PHE A 146 9.15 -2.60 2.07
N CYS A 147 8.71 -3.64 1.34
CA CYS A 147 8.04 -4.80 1.95
C CYS A 147 8.91 -5.53 2.97
N LEU A 148 10.22 -5.67 2.71
CA LEU A 148 11.16 -6.30 3.65
C LEU A 148 11.33 -5.46 4.92
N ASP A 149 11.45 -4.14 4.80
CA ASP A 149 11.58 -3.22 5.94
C ASP A 149 10.33 -3.29 6.84
N ILE A 150 9.14 -3.31 6.24
CA ILE A 150 7.86 -3.46 6.96
C ILE A 150 7.80 -4.83 7.65
N ALA A 151 8.11 -5.91 6.94
CA ALA A 151 8.09 -7.26 7.51
C ALA A 151 9.06 -7.40 8.68
N GLN A 152 10.25 -6.81 8.59
CA GLN A 152 11.22 -6.77 9.68
C GLN A 152 10.69 -5.97 10.87
N ARG A 153 10.14 -4.77 10.65
CA ARG A 153 9.59 -3.91 11.71
C ARG A 153 8.48 -4.61 12.48
N LEU A 154 7.57 -5.28 11.77
CA LEU A 154 6.45 -6.02 12.36
C LEU A 154 6.85 -7.43 12.87
N SER A 155 8.14 -7.77 12.80
CA SER A 155 8.67 -9.06 13.23
C SER A 155 7.95 -10.26 12.60
N LEU A 156 7.67 -10.17 11.30
CA LEU A 156 7.11 -11.27 10.51
C LEU A 156 8.20 -12.30 10.21
N ARG A 157 7.84 -13.57 10.11
CA ARG A 157 8.79 -14.63 9.75
C ARG A 157 9.24 -14.55 8.29
N THR A 158 8.38 -14.02 7.42
CA THR A 158 8.68 -13.86 5.99
C THR A 158 7.83 -12.75 5.37
N ALA A 159 8.40 -12.01 4.42
CA ALA A 159 7.67 -11.07 3.57
C ALA A 159 6.99 -11.75 2.37
N GLU A 160 7.22 -13.05 2.15
CA GLU A 160 6.73 -13.78 0.99
C GLU A 160 5.20 -13.71 0.87
N GLY A 161 4.73 -13.35 -0.32
CA GLY A 161 3.31 -13.21 -0.64
C GLY A 161 2.65 -11.95 -0.06
N PHE A 162 3.37 -11.11 0.68
CA PHE A 162 2.91 -9.76 1.02
C PHE A 162 3.25 -8.78 -0.11
N SER A 163 2.49 -7.69 -0.20
CA SER A 163 2.69 -6.65 -1.20
C SER A 163 2.22 -5.30 -0.65
N LEU A 164 2.80 -4.24 -1.19
CA LEU A 164 2.21 -2.90 -1.11
C LEU A 164 1.00 -2.80 -2.05
N PHE A 165 0.02 -2.00 -1.63
CA PHE A 165 -1.15 -1.61 -2.40
C PHE A 165 -1.35 -0.11 -2.27
N VAL A 166 -1.65 0.57 -3.37
CA VAL A 166 -2.04 1.99 -3.34
C VAL A 166 -3.54 2.08 -3.55
N LYS A 167 -4.24 2.62 -2.55
CA LYS A 167 -5.64 3.00 -2.63
C LYS A 167 -5.74 4.47 -3.04
N ILE A 168 -6.38 4.74 -4.16
CA ILE A 168 -6.59 6.08 -4.71
C ILE A 168 -7.97 6.13 -5.36
N ALA A 169 -8.78 7.14 -4.98
CA ALA A 169 -10.20 7.20 -5.35
C ALA A 169 -10.93 5.87 -5.02
N ASP A 170 -11.51 5.20 -6.02
CA ASP A 170 -12.20 3.92 -5.94
C ASP A 170 -11.32 2.71 -6.31
N LYS A 171 -10.03 2.92 -6.56
CA LYS A 171 -9.10 1.88 -7.00
C LYS A 171 -8.16 1.45 -5.88
N VAL A 172 -7.85 0.16 -5.85
CA VAL A 172 -6.81 -0.43 -5.00
C VAL A 172 -5.91 -1.27 -5.90
N ILE A 173 -4.65 -0.88 -6.05
CA ILE A 173 -3.73 -1.50 -7.02
C ILE A 173 -2.46 -1.96 -6.31
N SER A 174 -2.08 -3.22 -6.52
CA SER A 174 -0.83 -3.78 -6.00
C SER A 174 0.38 -3.17 -6.72
N VAL A 175 1.40 -2.82 -5.95
CA VAL A 175 2.68 -2.28 -6.47
C VAL A 175 3.56 -3.45 -6.92
N PRO A 176 4.08 -3.45 -8.17
CA PRO A 176 5.05 -4.44 -8.61
C PRO A 176 6.33 -4.39 -7.77
N GLU A 177 6.82 -5.53 -7.32
CA GLU A 177 8.00 -5.65 -6.43
C GLU A 177 9.25 -4.95 -6.97
N ALA A 178 9.44 -4.99 -8.29
CA ALA A 178 10.58 -4.40 -8.96
C ALA A 178 10.45 -2.88 -9.16
N ASP A 179 9.28 -2.27 -9.02
CA ASP A 179 9.13 -0.84 -9.30
C ASP A 179 9.67 0.02 -8.16
N PHE A 180 10.21 1.19 -8.51
CA PHE A 180 10.47 2.24 -7.52
C PHE A 180 9.14 2.74 -6.96
N PHE A 181 9.04 2.86 -5.64
CA PHE A 181 7.81 3.21 -4.96
C PHE A 181 7.23 4.54 -5.48
N PHE A 182 8.05 5.58 -5.56
CA PHE A 182 7.61 6.89 -6.06
C PHE A 182 7.31 6.91 -7.56
N ASP A 183 7.93 6.06 -8.38
CA ASP A 183 7.55 5.92 -9.80
C ASP A 183 6.15 5.34 -9.94
N PHE A 184 5.84 4.29 -9.17
CA PHE A 184 4.53 3.66 -9.22
C PHE A 184 3.42 4.63 -8.78
N VAL A 185 3.60 5.29 -7.62
CA VAL A 185 2.64 6.27 -7.10
C VAL A 185 2.42 7.41 -8.08
N ARG A 186 3.51 7.91 -8.69
CA ARG A 186 3.44 8.98 -9.69
C ARG A 186 2.66 8.55 -10.93
N HIS A 187 3.03 7.42 -11.52
CA HIS A 187 2.37 6.88 -12.71
C HIS A 187 0.88 6.63 -12.47
N LEU A 188 0.54 6.04 -11.32
CA LEU A 188 -0.84 5.77 -10.94
C LEU A 188 -1.65 7.06 -10.79
N THR A 189 -1.10 8.07 -10.13
CA THR A 189 -1.76 9.37 -9.94
C THR A 189 -2.03 10.05 -11.28
N ASP A 190 -1.06 10.04 -12.20
CA ASP A 190 -1.23 10.61 -13.53
C ASP A 190 -2.24 9.83 -14.39
N TRP A 191 -2.27 8.50 -14.27
CA TRP A 191 -3.28 7.67 -14.94
C TRP A 191 -4.70 7.97 -14.44
N ILE A 192 -4.90 8.06 -13.12
CA ILE A 192 -6.21 8.42 -12.54
C ILE A 192 -6.65 9.82 -12.98
N ARG A 193 -5.73 10.80 -12.98
CA ARG A 193 -6.02 12.17 -13.43
C ARG A 193 -6.47 12.21 -14.89
N LYS A 194 -5.84 11.43 -15.77
CA LYS A 194 -6.22 11.32 -17.19
C LYS A 194 -7.58 10.63 -17.37
N ALA A 195 -7.88 9.61 -16.57
CA ALA A 195 -9.14 8.88 -16.63
C ALA A 195 -10.34 9.68 -16.06
N ARG A 196 -10.08 10.67 -15.21
CA ARG A 196 -11.10 11.52 -14.56
C ARG A 196 -10.83 13.02 -14.83
N PRO A 197 -11.02 13.49 -16.08
CA PRO A 197 -10.82 14.90 -16.40
C PRO A 197 -11.86 15.75 -15.65
N SER A 198 -11.40 16.83 -15.02
CA SER A 198 -12.30 17.81 -14.39
C SER A 198 -13.01 18.62 -15.47
N ARG A 199 -14.32 18.86 -15.26
CA ARG A 199 -15.17 19.63 -16.19
C ARG A 199 -14.92 21.13 -16.10
N ASP A 200 -14.40 21.62 -14.96
CA ASP A 200 -14.28 23.05 -14.66
C ASP A 200 -12.82 23.57 -14.71
N GLY A 201 -11.89 22.80 -15.28
CA GLY A 201 -10.47 23.17 -15.35
C GLY A 201 -9.73 23.13 -14.00
N SER A 202 -10.40 22.76 -12.91
CA SER A 202 -9.77 22.50 -11.62
C SER A 202 -8.98 21.19 -11.67
N VAL A 203 -7.72 21.18 -11.23
CA VAL A 203 -6.95 19.93 -11.14
C VAL A 203 -7.42 19.17 -9.89
N PRO A 204 -8.05 17.99 -10.02
CA PRO A 204 -8.48 17.23 -8.85
C PRO A 204 -7.24 16.79 -8.07
N GLN A 205 -7.19 17.16 -6.79
CA GLN A 205 -6.16 16.71 -5.87
C GLN A 205 -6.57 15.34 -5.34
N PHE A 206 -5.85 14.30 -5.75
CA PHE A 206 -6.07 12.96 -5.25
C PHE A 206 -5.20 12.72 -4.02
N THR A 207 -5.81 12.30 -2.93
CA THR A 207 -5.10 11.69 -1.81
C THR A 207 -5.05 10.18 -2.04
N TYR A 208 -3.89 9.57 -1.76
CA TYR A 208 -3.73 8.13 -1.80
C TYR A 208 -3.30 7.60 -0.43
N GLN A 209 -3.61 6.33 -0.19
CA GLN A 209 -3.18 5.59 0.99
C GLN A 209 -2.37 4.37 0.54
N VAL A 210 -1.29 4.06 1.26
CA VAL A 210 -0.46 2.88 1.01
C VAL A 210 -0.81 1.83 2.05
N PHE A 211 -1.20 0.66 1.60
CA PHE A 211 -1.49 -0.50 2.44
C PHE A 211 -0.43 -1.56 2.25
N PHE A 212 -0.06 -2.26 3.32
CA PHE A 212 0.72 -3.48 3.25
C PHE A 212 -0.19 -4.66 3.61
N MET A 213 -0.34 -5.63 2.72
CA MET A 213 -1.31 -6.72 2.88
C MET A 213 -0.83 -8.03 2.28
N LYS A 214 -1.37 -9.16 2.75
CA LYS A 214 -1.16 -10.47 2.13
C LYS A 214 -1.87 -10.52 0.78
N LYS A 215 -1.10 -10.70 -0.29
CA LYS A 215 -1.58 -10.82 -1.68
C LYS A 215 -1.67 -12.28 -2.11
N LEU A 216 -0.63 -13.06 -1.88
CA LEU A 216 -0.54 -14.48 -2.26
C LEU A 216 -0.55 -15.35 -1.00
N TRP A 217 -1.44 -16.34 -0.97
CA TRP A 217 -1.73 -17.16 0.23
C TRP A 217 -1.21 -18.60 0.13
N THR A 218 -0.34 -18.88 -0.83
CA THR A 218 0.17 -20.22 -1.19
C THR A 218 0.74 -20.99 0.01
N ASN A 219 1.62 -20.33 0.77
CA ASN A 219 2.36 -20.93 1.89
C ASN A 219 1.83 -20.52 3.27
N THR A 220 0.65 -19.89 3.34
CA THR A 220 0.06 -19.43 4.59
C THR A 220 -0.48 -20.60 5.40
N VAL A 221 -0.02 -20.76 6.64
CA VAL A 221 -0.54 -21.76 7.60
C VAL A 221 -0.77 -21.08 8.95
N PRO A 222 -2.02 -20.98 9.43
CA PRO A 222 -2.33 -20.34 10.72
C PRO A 222 -1.58 -20.98 11.89
N GLY A 223 -1.04 -20.14 12.77
CA GLY A 223 -0.23 -20.49 13.92
C GLY A 223 1.28 -20.59 13.62
N LYS A 224 1.71 -20.59 12.35
CA LYS A 224 3.14 -20.59 12.03
C LYS A 224 3.77 -19.21 12.25
N ASP A 225 3.07 -18.14 11.91
CA ASP A 225 3.53 -16.76 12.09
C ASP A 225 2.46 -15.96 12.84
N ARG A 226 2.65 -15.84 14.16
CA ARG A 226 1.66 -15.22 15.06
C ARG A 226 1.40 -13.76 14.68
N ASN A 227 2.43 -12.98 14.37
CA ASN A 227 2.24 -11.57 14.02
C ASN A 227 1.50 -11.43 12.69
N ALA A 228 1.83 -12.28 11.71
CA ALA A 228 1.11 -12.30 10.44
C ALA A 228 -0.38 -12.64 10.64
N ASP A 229 -0.69 -13.61 11.50
CA ASP A 229 -2.07 -13.99 11.82
C ASP A 229 -2.87 -12.87 12.47
N LEU A 230 -2.26 -12.18 13.44
CA LEU A 230 -2.93 -11.17 14.27
C LEU A 230 -3.16 -9.84 13.55
N ILE A 231 -2.19 -9.41 12.73
CA ILE A 231 -2.18 -8.12 12.04
C ILE A 231 -2.84 -8.23 10.65
N PHE A 232 -2.66 -9.35 9.94
CA PHE A 232 -3.09 -9.48 8.54
C PHE A 232 -4.14 -10.56 8.35
N HIS A 233 -3.83 -11.82 8.64
CA HIS A 233 -4.65 -12.92 8.11
C HIS A 233 -6.09 -12.87 8.64
N TYR A 234 -6.28 -12.66 9.94
CA TYR A 234 -7.61 -12.58 10.55
C TYR A 234 -8.43 -11.44 9.93
N HIS A 235 -7.84 -10.25 9.85
CA HIS A 235 -8.52 -9.05 9.39
C HIS A 235 -8.76 -9.02 7.89
N GLN A 236 -7.99 -9.78 7.11
CA GLN A 236 -8.25 -9.97 5.68
C GLN A 236 -9.29 -11.05 5.40
N GLU A 237 -9.37 -12.13 6.20
CA GLU A 237 -10.34 -13.22 5.99
C GLU A 237 -11.73 -12.90 6.59
N LEU A 238 -11.79 -12.19 7.72
CA LEU A 238 -13.07 -11.87 8.38
C LEU A 238 -14.06 -11.14 7.44
N PRO A 239 -13.69 -10.07 6.71
CA PRO A 239 -14.62 -9.41 5.79
C PRO A 239 -15.06 -10.29 4.63
N LYS A 240 -14.29 -11.32 4.26
CA LYS A 240 -14.67 -12.28 3.20
C LYS A 240 -15.70 -13.28 3.71
N LEU A 241 -15.55 -13.73 4.97
CA LEU A 241 -16.56 -14.50 5.67
C LEU A 241 -17.88 -13.72 5.79
N LEU A 242 -17.84 -12.49 6.29
CA LEU A 242 -19.06 -11.70 6.53
C LEU A 242 -19.81 -11.35 5.24
N ARG A 243 -19.09 -11.23 4.12
CA ARG A 243 -19.70 -11.09 2.78
C ARG A 243 -20.39 -12.36 2.27
N GLY A 244 -20.23 -13.50 2.94
CA GLY A 244 -20.82 -14.77 2.51
C GLY A 244 -20.09 -15.40 1.33
N TYR A 245 -18.77 -15.19 1.17
CA TYR A 245 -18.03 -15.79 0.06
C TYR A 245 -17.65 -17.26 0.25
N HIS A 246 -18.03 -17.85 1.38
CA HIS A 246 -17.71 -19.23 1.74
C HIS A 246 -18.99 -20.03 1.97
N LYS A 247 -18.96 -21.32 1.62
CA LYS A 247 -19.99 -22.26 2.05
C LYS A 247 -19.89 -22.44 3.58
N CYS A 248 -20.79 -21.78 4.30
CA CYS A 248 -20.79 -21.71 5.76
C CYS A 248 -22.10 -22.27 6.29
N THR A 249 -22.03 -23.34 7.10
CA THR A 249 -23.22 -23.88 7.76
C THR A 249 -23.65 -23.02 8.94
N LYS A 250 -24.86 -23.25 9.45
CA LYS A 250 -25.34 -22.59 10.67
C LYS A 250 -24.41 -22.85 11.85
N GLU A 251 -23.97 -24.09 12.01
CA GLU A 251 -23.08 -24.53 13.08
C GLU A 251 -21.71 -23.84 12.99
N ASP A 252 -21.16 -23.75 11.77
CA ASP A 252 -19.91 -23.01 11.52
C ASP A 252 -20.07 -21.52 11.88
N ALA A 253 -21.17 -20.90 11.45
CA ALA A 253 -21.45 -19.49 11.70
C ALA A 253 -21.58 -19.18 13.20
N VAL A 254 -22.26 -20.04 13.98
CA VAL A 254 -22.35 -19.88 15.45
C VAL A 254 -20.96 -19.92 16.09
N LYS A 255 -20.11 -20.88 15.69
CA LYS A 255 -18.77 -21.03 16.24
C LYS A 255 -17.86 -19.85 15.87
N LEU A 256 -17.87 -19.44 14.61
CA LEU A 256 -17.08 -18.30 14.14
C LEU A 256 -17.55 -16.99 14.79
N ALA A 257 -18.86 -16.79 14.96
CA ALA A 257 -19.39 -15.63 15.67
C ALA A 257 -18.94 -15.56 17.14
N ALA A 258 -18.87 -16.70 17.83
CA ALA A 258 -18.35 -16.75 19.20
C ALA A 258 -16.88 -16.31 19.28
N LEU A 259 -16.06 -16.75 18.33
CA LEU A 259 -14.66 -16.34 18.19
C LEU A 259 -14.54 -14.85 17.85
N ILE A 260 -15.32 -14.34 16.91
CA ILE A 260 -15.32 -12.91 16.53
C ILE A 260 -15.72 -12.06 17.74
N LEU A 261 -16.74 -12.47 18.48
CA LEU A 261 -17.17 -11.80 19.71
C LEU A 261 -16.05 -11.76 20.74
N ARG A 262 -15.33 -12.88 20.91
CA ARG A 262 -14.16 -12.98 21.80
C ARG A 262 -13.03 -12.05 21.38
N VAL A 263 -12.76 -11.93 20.07
CA VAL A 263 -11.74 -11.00 19.55
C VAL A 263 -12.10 -9.55 19.87
N ARG A 264 -13.37 -9.17 19.76
CA ARG A 264 -13.82 -7.79 19.93
C ARG A 264 -14.00 -7.34 21.38
N PHE A 265 -14.56 -8.20 22.21
CA PHE A 265 -15.00 -7.83 23.57
C PHE A 265 -14.31 -8.63 24.68
N GLY A 266 -13.40 -9.56 24.33
CA GLY A 266 -12.73 -10.40 25.30
C GLY A 266 -13.72 -11.25 26.09
N GLU A 267 -13.54 -11.32 27.41
CA GLU A 267 -14.42 -12.07 28.31
C GLU A 267 -15.63 -11.24 28.83
N SER A 268 -15.76 -9.99 28.37
CA SER A 268 -16.82 -9.11 28.83
C SER A 268 -18.19 -9.69 28.46
N LYS A 269 -19.07 -9.75 29.46
CA LYS A 269 -20.45 -10.21 29.29
C LYS A 269 -21.44 -9.08 29.03
N ALA A 270 -20.99 -7.82 29.10
CA ALA A 270 -21.85 -6.65 28.97
C ALA A 270 -22.47 -6.55 27.57
N GLU A 271 -21.72 -6.95 26.55
CA GLU A 271 -22.06 -6.83 25.14
C GLU A 271 -22.89 -8.02 24.63
N LEU A 272 -23.05 -9.08 25.44
CA LEU A 272 -23.89 -10.23 25.07
C LEU A 272 -25.35 -9.84 24.83
N GLN A 273 -25.83 -8.79 25.52
CA GLN A 273 -27.17 -8.27 25.30
C GLN A 273 -27.34 -7.60 23.94
N ALA A 274 -26.26 -7.02 23.40
CA ALA A 274 -26.24 -6.30 22.14
C ALA A 274 -26.07 -7.19 20.90
N ILE A 275 -25.82 -8.51 21.06
CA ILE A 275 -25.63 -9.45 19.94
C ILE A 275 -26.68 -9.32 18.82
N PRO A 276 -28.00 -9.18 19.10
CA PRO A 276 -29.00 -9.01 18.05
C PRO A 276 -28.73 -7.82 17.11
N ASN A 277 -28.12 -6.75 17.62
CA ASN A 277 -27.78 -5.55 16.86
C ASN A 277 -26.42 -5.67 16.13
N LEU A 278 -25.60 -6.65 16.52
CA LEU A 278 -24.25 -6.87 15.99
C LEU A 278 -24.19 -8.01 14.96
N LEU A 279 -25.32 -8.65 14.60
CA LEU A 279 -25.30 -9.86 13.76
C LEU A 279 -24.60 -9.65 12.41
N HIS A 280 -24.69 -8.47 11.80
CA HIS A 280 -24.02 -8.18 10.52
C HIS A 280 -22.49 -8.17 10.61
N GLU A 281 -21.95 -8.05 11.83
CA GLU A 281 -20.51 -8.04 12.14
C GLU A 281 -20.03 -9.41 12.63
N LEU A 282 -20.95 -10.36 12.84
CA LEU A 282 -20.68 -11.67 13.44
C LEU A 282 -21.02 -12.85 12.52
N ILE A 283 -22.04 -12.71 11.67
CA ILE A 283 -22.61 -13.78 10.86
C ILE A 283 -22.55 -13.40 9.36
N PRO A 284 -22.23 -14.35 8.46
CA PRO A 284 -22.30 -14.12 7.01
C PRO A 284 -23.67 -13.62 6.55
N ILE A 285 -23.69 -12.63 5.65
CA ILE A 285 -24.92 -11.93 5.22
C ILE A 285 -26.01 -12.86 4.68
N ASP A 286 -25.63 -13.95 4.03
CA ASP A 286 -26.52 -14.96 3.46
C ASP A 286 -27.06 -15.97 4.49
N VAL A 287 -26.37 -16.12 5.63
CA VAL A 287 -26.73 -17.04 6.72
C VAL A 287 -27.59 -16.35 7.80
N ILE A 288 -27.49 -15.02 7.96
CA ILE A 288 -28.21 -14.25 9.01
C ILE A 288 -29.71 -14.58 9.06
N LYS A 289 -30.35 -14.75 7.90
CA LYS A 289 -31.81 -14.93 7.80
C LYS A 289 -32.33 -16.33 8.17
N ILE A 290 -31.46 -17.31 8.41
CA ILE A 290 -31.85 -18.70 8.70
C ILE A 290 -32.57 -18.83 10.04
N GLN A 291 -32.31 -17.94 11.00
CA GLN A 291 -32.98 -17.92 12.30
C GLN A 291 -33.16 -16.49 12.82
N ASN A 292 -34.07 -16.32 13.78
CA ASN A 292 -34.33 -14.99 14.33
C ASN A 292 -33.16 -14.48 15.22
N PRO A 293 -33.05 -13.16 15.45
CA PRO A 293 -31.93 -12.59 16.20
C PRO A 293 -31.73 -13.14 17.62
N ASN A 294 -32.81 -13.52 18.32
CA ASN A 294 -32.74 -14.04 19.67
C ASN A 294 -32.23 -15.49 19.71
N GLU A 295 -32.55 -16.29 18.69
CA GLU A 295 -32.00 -17.63 18.51
C GLU A 295 -30.51 -17.59 18.19
N TRP A 296 -30.08 -16.67 17.31
CA TRP A 296 -28.66 -16.39 17.09
C TRP A 296 -27.95 -16.05 18.39
N LYS A 297 -28.48 -15.08 19.14
CA LYS A 297 -27.92 -14.68 20.44
C LYS A 297 -27.75 -15.86 21.38
N LYS A 298 -28.79 -16.70 21.54
CA LYS A 298 -28.72 -17.87 22.42
C LYS A 298 -27.60 -18.83 22.00
N ALA A 299 -27.54 -19.17 20.71
CA ALA A 299 -26.54 -20.10 20.18
C ALA A 299 -25.11 -19.55 20.31
N ILE A 300 -24.91 -18.27 19.99
CA ILE A 300 -23.59 -17.59 20.07
C ILE A 300 -23.13 -17.52 21.52
N ILE A 301 -24.01 -17.18 22.48
CA ILE A 301 -23.65 -17.15 23.91
C ILE A 301 -23.23 -18.55 24.39
N THR A 302 -23.96 -19.58 23.99
CA THR A 302 -23.61 -20.96 24.34
C THR A 302 -22.21 -21.33 23.81
N ALA A 303 -21.91 -21.04 22.54
CA ALA A 303 -20.59 -21.31 21.96
C ALA A 303 -19.48 -20.44 22.60
N HIS A 304 -19.74 -19.15 22.85
CA HIS A 304 -18.78 -18.24 23.47
C HIS A 304 -18.37 -18.66 24.89
N ASN A 305 -19.30 -19.23 25.66
CA ASN A 305 -19.03 -19.78 26.98
C ASN A 305 -18.20 -21.08 26.93
N GLN A 306 -18.27 -21.85 25.83
CA GLN A 306 -17.44 -23.04 25.64
C GLN A 306 -15.97 -22.69 25.34
N GLU A 307 -15.70 -21.47 24.87
CA GLU A 307 -14.34 -20.96 24.61
C GLU A 307 -13.73 -20.21 25.82
N ASN A 308 -14.10 -20.61 27.04
CA ASN A 308 -13.64 -19.94 28.25
C ASN A 308 -12.10 -20.02 28.40
N GLY A 309 -11.46 -18.90 28.75
CA GLY A 309 -10.00 -18.82 28.87
C GLY A 309 -9.22 -18.63 27.56
N VAL A 310 -9.89 -18.58 26.41
CA VAL A 310 -9.26 -18.19 25.14
C VAL A 310 -9.14 -16.66 25.08
N ASN A 311 -7.91 -16.13 25.03
CA ASN A 311 -7.69 -14.69 24.86
C ASN A 311 -7.96 -14.23 23.41
N CYS A 312 -8.06 -12.91 23.21
CA CYS A 312 -8.41 -12.33 21.90
C CYS A 312 -7.46 -12.77 20.78
N GLU A 313 -6.16 -12.86 21.06
CA GLU A 313 -5.17 -13.28 20.06
C GLU A 313 -5.33 -14.76 19.66
N ASN A 314 -5.52 -15.64 20.64
CA ASN A 314 -5.73 -17.05 20.38
C ASN A 314 -7.09 -17.28 19.70
N ALA A 315 -8.10 -16.44 19.95
CA ALA A 315 -9.37 -16.46 19.24
C ALA A 315 -9.20 -16.14 17.74
N LYS A 316 -8.38 -15.13 17.38
CA LYS A 316 -8.03 -14.87 15.96
C LYS A 316 -7.39 -16.08 15.30
N ILE A 317 -6.45 -16.74 15.97
CA ILE A 317 -5.77 -17.94 15.44
C ILE A 317 -6.72 -19.12 15.32
N SER A 318 -7.61 -19.34 16.30
CA SER A 318 -8.62 -20.39 16.26
C SER A 318 -9.63 -20.17 15.12
N PHE A 319 -10.05 -18.92 14.90
CA PHE A 319 -10.83 -18.52 13.73
C PHE A 319 -10.12 -18.92 12.45
N LEU A 320 -8.85 -18.52 12.30
CA LEU A 320 -8.07 -18.82 11.10
C LEU A 320 -7.88 -20.32 10.88
N LYS A 321 -7.57 -21.09 11.92
CA LYS A 321 -7.45 -22.56 11.85
C LYS A 321 -8.76 -23.24 11.44
N PHE A 322 -9.90 -22.63 11.76
CA PHE A 322 -11.20 -23.12 11.34
C PHE A 322 -11.41 -22.90 9.85
N VAL A 323 -11.33 -21.64 9.39
CA VAL A 323 -11.60 -21.29 7.99
C VAL A 323 -10.52 -21.79 7.02
N TYR A 324 -9.30 -22.05 7.51
CA TYR A 324 -8.20 -22.62 6.73
C TYR A 324 -8.52 -23.99 6.09
N LYS A 325 -9.50 -24.70 6.64
CA LYS A 325 -9.96 -25.98 6.10
C LYS A 325 -10.80 -25.83 4.83
N TRP A 326 -11.30 -24.63 4.56
CA TRP A 326 -12.16 -24.38 3.40
C TRP A 326 -11.33 -24.25 2.11
N PRO A 327 -11.81 -24.78 0.98
CA PRO A 327 -11.10 -24.69 -0.31
C PRO A 327 -10.96 -23.26 -0.82
N THR A 328 -11.77 -22.34 -0.29
CA THR A 328 -11.82 -20.92 -0.62
C THR A 328 -11.02 -20.02 0.34
N PHE A 329 -10.31 -20.58 1.32
CA PHE A 329 -9.45 -19.79 2.22
C PHE A 329 -8.36 -19.04 1.45
N GLY A 330 -8.10 -17.79 1.84
CA GLY A 330 -7.03 -16.99 1.24
C GLY A 330 -7.28 -16.63 -0.23
N SER A 331 -8.55 -16.52 -0.64
CA SER A 331 -8.92 -16.16 -2.00
C SER A 331 -9.08 -14.65 -2.19
N ALA A 332 -8.82 -14.19 -3.41
CA ALA A 332 -9.41 -12.97 -3.93
C ALA A 332 -10.73 -13.32 -4.62
N PHE A 333 -11.79 -12.57 -4.33
CA PHE A 333 -13.14 -12.82 -4.83
C PHE A 333 -13.59 -11.74 -5.80
N PHE A 334 -14.28 -12.14 -6.87
CA PHE A 334 -14.80 -11.24 -7.89
C PHE A 334 -16.22 -11.66 -8.26
N GLU A 335 -17.17 -10.76 -8.08
CA GLU A 335 -18.54 -10.92 -8.58
C GLU A 335 -18.55 -10.52 -10.06
N VAL A 336 -18.93 -11.47 -10.93
CA VAL A 336 -18.86 -11.29 -12.38
C VAL A 336 -20.17 -11.70 -13.05
N LYS A 337 -20.35 -11.16 -14.26
CA LYS A 337 -21.39 -11.59 -15.18
C LYS A 337 -20.73 -12.31 -16.36
N GLN A 338 -21.09 -13.57 -16.59
CA GLN A 338 -20.54 -14.40 -17.66
C GLN A 338 -21.57 -14.60 -18.78
N ASN A 339 -21.11 -14.63 -20.03
CA ASN A 339 -21.93 -14.81 -21.22
C ASN A 339 -21.44 -15.99 -22.10
N GLY A 340 -20.56 -16.83 -21.58
CA GLY A 340 -19.78 -17.79 -22.36
C GLY A 340 -20.31 -19.22 -22.32
N ASP A 341 -20.90 -19.64 -21.20
CA ASP A 341 -21.33 -21.03 -20.99
C ASP A 341 -22.74 -21.07 -20.40
N THR A 342 -23.67 -21.71 -21.12
CA THR A 342 -25.06 -21.86 -20.70
C THR A 342 -25.27 -22.86 -19.57
N ASN A 343 -24.27 -23.68 -19.24
CA ASN A 343 -24.35 -24.63 -18.13
C ASN A 343 -24.14 -23.97 -16.76
N PHE A 344 -23.60 -22.75 -16.73
CA PHE A 344 -23.39 -21.98 -15.52
C PHE A 344 -24.41 -20.83 -15.40
N PRO A 345 -24.75 -20.41 -14.15
CA PRO A 345 -25.48 -19.18 -13.93
C PRO A 345 -24.82 -17.97 -14.62
N GLU A 346 -25.64 -16.98 -15.00
CA GLU A 346 -25.17 -15.73 -15.62
C GLU A 346 -24.32 -14.90 -14.64
N HIS A 347 -24.66 -14.97 -13.35
CA HIS A 347 -23.91 -14.34 -12.26
C HIS A 347 -23.08 -15.38 -11.51
N LEU A 348 -21.78 -15.16 -11.43
CA LEU A 348 -20.85 -16.05 -10.74
C LEU A 348 -19.98 -15.29 -9.74
N LEU A 349 -19.53 -16.01 -8.73
CA LEU A 349 -18.46 -15.58 -7.85
C LEU A 349 -17.17 -16.31 -8.27
N ILE A 350 -16.16 -15.57 -8.72
CA ILE A 350 -14.84 -16.12 -9.02
C ILE A 350 -13.97 -16.04 -7.77
N ALA A 351 -13.34 -17.14 -7.40
CA ALA A 351 -12.29 -17.17 -6.38
C ALA A 351 -10.94 -17.52 -7.00
N ILE A 352 -9.91 -16.71 -6.71
CA ILE A 352 -8.53 -16.96 -7.13
C ILE A 352 -7.68 -17.22 -5.89
N ASN A 353 -7.11 -18.42 -5.77
CA ASN A 353 -6.26 -18.81 -4.65
C ASN A 353 -5.17 -19.82 -5.06
N LYS A 354 -4.53 -20.47 -4.07
CA LYS A 354 -3.45 -21.45 -4.31
C LYS A 354 -3.86 -22.67 -5.14
N ASN A 355 -5.16 -22.97 -5.23
CA ASN A 355 -5.72 -24.07 -6.01
C ASN A 355 -6.02 -23.66 -7.47
N GLY A 356 -5.89 -22.38 -7.82
CA GLY A 356 -6.18 -21.84 -9.15
C GLY A 356 -7.40 -20.92 -9.15
N VAL A 357 -8.22 -21.03 -10.20
CA VAL A 357 -9.43 -20.22 -10.41
C VAL A 357 -10.65 -21.12 -10.24
N SER A 358 -11.55 -20.76 -9.33
CA SER A 358 -12.82 -21.46 -9.08
C SER A 358 -14.00 -20.60 -9.49
N LEU A 359 -15.01 -21.21 -10.12
CA LEU A 359 -16.32 -20.61 -10.39
C LEU A 359 -17.27 -21.11 -9.32
N ILE A 360 -17.92 -20.19 -8.60
CA ILE A 360 -18.77 -20.51 -7.45
C ILE A 360 -20.18 -19.98 -7.73
N ASP A 361 -21.18 -20.81 -7.50
CA ASP A 361 -22.58 -20.38 -7.53
C ASP A 361 -22.85 -19.39 -6.36
N PRO A 362 -23.31 -18.15 -6.62
CA PRO A 362 -23.51 -17.14 -5.58
C PRO A 362 -24.58 -17.50 -4.54
N VAL A 363 -25.49 -18.44 -4.83
CA VAL A 363 -26.55 -18.89 -3.93
C VAL A 363 -26.08 -20.11 -3.14
N THR A 364 -25.72 -21.21 -3.83
CA THR A 364 -25.42 -22.50 -3.19
C THR A 364 -24.01 -22.58 -2.59
N LYS A 365 -23.10 -21.70 -3.06
CA LYS A 365 -21.67 -21.70 -2.72
C LYS A 365 -20.93 -22.99 -3.09
N GLU A 366 -21.43 -23.70 -4.10
CA GLU A 366 -20.79 -24.89 -4.67
C GLU A 366 -19.74 -24.54 -5.71
#